data_AF-A0A0A2BQV9-F1
#
_entry.id   AF-A0A0A2BQV9-F1
#
_cell.length_a   1.000
_cell.length_b   1.000
_cell.length_c   1.000
_cell.angle_alpha   90.00
_cell.angle_beta   90.00
_cell.angle_gamma   90.00
#
_symmetry.space_group_name_H-M   'P 1'
#
loop_
_entity.id
_entity.type
_entity.pdbx_description
1 polymer ?
#
loop_
_entity_poly.entity_id
_entity_poly.type
_entity_poly.pdbx_seq_one_letter_code
_entity_poly.pdbx_strand_id
1 'polypeptide(L)'
;MDLTDCEPVNFLWSELSDRLGLEKACQAVRQAIDLQVMNGDEKTLPILFIETCGVALTTFNTLRNQTGISLYGSNKVLIFSKTKKSFQVLYELK
;
A
#
# COMPACT_ATOMS: atom_id res chain seq x y z
N MET A 1 -4.55 -1.67 -11.72
CA MET A 1 -3.15 -1.66 -11.22
C MET A 1 -2.53 -2.98 -11.62
N ASP A 2 -1.29 -2.97 -12.10
CA ASP A 2 -0.56 -4.18 -12.50
C ASP A 2 0.73 -4.25 -11.68
N LEU A 3 0.89 -5.31 -10.89
CA LEU A 3 2.07 -5.57 -10.06
C LEU A 3 3.02 -6.60 -10.67
N THR A 4 2.71 -7.15 -11.85
CA THR A 4 3.43 -8.31 -12.42
C THR A 4 4.92 -8.05 -12.63
N ASP A 5 5.28 -6.82 -13.04
CA ASP A 5 6.67 -6.39 -13.24
C ASP A 5 7.13 -5.40 -12.17
N CYS A 6 6.52 -5.43 -10.98
CA CYS A 6 6.89 -4.52 -9.89
C CYS A 6 7.76 -5.22 -8.85
N GLU A 7 8.80 -4.54 -8.40
CA GLU A 7 9.72 -5.08 -7.40
C GLU A 7 9.27 -4.76 -5.97
N PRO A 8 9.29 -5.75 -5.05
CA PRO A 8 9.11 -5.49 -3.62
C PRO A 8 10.35 -4.76 -3.05
N VAL A 9 10.14 -3.61 -2.43
CA VAL A 9 11.20 -2.74 -1.90
C VAL A 9 10.88 -2.27 -0.48
N ASN A 10 11.89 -1.76 0.22
CA ASN A 10 11.75 -1.29 1.61
C ASN A 10 11.92 0.23 1.80
N PHE A 11 12.10 1.00 0.71
CA PHE A 11 12.45 2.43 0.77
C PHE A 11 11.28 3.39 0.48
N LEU A 12 10.14 2.91 0.00
CA LEU A 12 9.02 3.78 -0.42
C LEU A 12 8.38 4.54 0.74
N TRP A 13 8.33 3.94 1.93
CA TRP A 13 7.86 4.64 3.13
C TRP A 13 8.78 5.81 3.49
N SER A 14 10.09 5.56 3.55
CA SER A 14 11.08 6.61 3.82
C SER A 14 10.95 7.74 2.81
N GLU A 15 10.83 7.41 1.53
CA GLU A 15 10.65 8.40 0.48
C GLU A 15 9.34 9.21 0.64
N LEU A 16 8.23 8.55 0.96
CA LEU A 16 6.96 9.22 1.22
C LEU A 16 7.05 10.16 2.42
N SER A 17 7.65 9.70 3.53
CA SER A 17 7.83 10.49 4.74
C SER A 17 8.76 11.68 4.54
N ASP A 18 9.82 11.51 3.75
CA ASP A 18 10.77 12.59 3.44
C ASP A 18 10.09 13.66 2.56
N ARG A 19 9.23 13.25 1.63
CA ARG A 19 8.57 14.17 0.71
C ARG A 19 7.39 14.92 1.33
N LEU A 20 6.57 14.25 2.14
CA LEU A 20 5.36 14.85 2.73
C LEU A 20 5.57 15.40 4.14
N GLY A 21 6.61 14.95 4.83
CA GLY A 21 6.71 15.01 6.29
C GLY A 21 5.97 13.85 6.95
N LEU A 22 6.50 13.39 8.10
CA LEU A 22 6.02 12.19 8.80
C LEU A 22 4.52 12.25 9.13
N GLU A 23 4.03 13.37 9.66
CA GLU A 23 2.61 13.49 10.04
C GLU A 23 1.66 13.30 8.86
N LYS A 24 1.97 13.92 7.71
CA LYS A 24 1.15 13.81 6.50
C LYS A 24 1.25 12.42 5.87
N ALA A 25 2.43 11.80 5.89
CA ALA A 25 2.60 10.42 5.43
C ALA A 25 1.77 9.44 6.29
N CYS A 26 1.78 9.61 7.62
CA CYS A 26 0.91 8.84 8.53
C CYS A 26 -0.57 9.08 8.24
N GLN A 27 -0.99 10.33 7.98
CA GLN A 27 -2.38 10.62 7.61
C GLN A 27 -2.79 9.95 6.29
N ALA A 28 -1.92 9.93 5.29
CA ALA A 28 -2.19 9.26 4.02
C ALA A 28 -2.35 7.73 4.18
N VAL A 29 -1.53 7.11 5.04
CA VAL A 29 -1.67 5.69 5.41
C VAL A 29 -3.00 5.44 6.11
N ARG A 30 -3.37 6.28 7.08
CA ARG A 30 -4.68 6.19 7.76
C ARG A 30 -5.84 6.31 6.79
N GLN A 31 -5.80 7.25 5.85
CA GLN A 31 -6.84 7.39 4.82
C GLN A 31 -6.98 6.13 3.95
N ALA A 32 -5.87 5.45 3.64
CA ALA A 32 -5.92 4.19 2.91
C ALA A 32 -6.60 3.09 3.75
N ILE A 33 -6.30 3.03 5.05
CA ILE A 33 -6.93 2.08 5.98
C ILE A 33 -8.42 2.40 6.16
N ASP A 34 -8.78 3.66 6.36
CA ASP A 34 -10.18 4.10 6.48
C ASP A 34 -10.99 3.72 5.23
N LEU A 35 -10.39 3.84 4.03
CA LEU A 35 -11.01 3.37 2.80
C LEU A 35 -11.32 1.86 2.84
N GLN A 36 -10.41 1.05 3.39
CA GLN A 36 -10.64 -0.40 3.59
C GLN A 36 -11.80 -0.64 4.54
N VAL A 37 -11.84 0.09 5.67
CA VAL A 37 -12.92 -0.04 6.66
C VAL A 37 -14.28 0.33 6.05
N MET A 38 -14.31 1.35 5.19
CA MET A 38 -15.56 1.84 4.59
C MET A 38 -16.04 1.02 3.39
N ASN A 39 -15.14 0.47 2.57
CA ASN A 39 -15.49 -0.09 1.25
C ASN A 39 -14.90 -1.49 1.00
N GLY A 40 -14.18 -2.06 1.96
CA GLY A 40 -13.50 -3.34 1.83
C GLY A 40 -13.93 -4.37 2.88
N ASP A 41 -13.16 -5.44 2.96
CA ASP A 41 -13.33 -6.52 3.93
C ASP A 41 -11.94 -7.04 4.39
N GLU A 42 -11.91 -8.16 5.10
CA GLU A 42 -10.67 -8.80 5.57
C GLU A 42 -9.77 -9.35 4.44
N LYS A 43 -10.29 -9.46 3.22
CA LYS A 43 -9.58 -9.95 2.03
C LYS A 43 -9.05 -8.81 1.17
N THR A 44 -9.48 -7.58 1.43
CA THR A 44 -8.96 -6.41 0.72
C THR A 44 -7.64 -5.92 1.31
N LEU A 45 -6.86 -5.26 0.47
CA LEU A 45 -5.59 -4.65 0.81
C LEU A 45 -5.62 -3.20 0.31
N PRO A 46 -5.57 -2.21 1.20
CA PRO A 46 -5.50 -0.82 0.80
C PRO A 46 -4.17 -0.48 0.14
N ILE A 47 -4.24 0.39 -0.86
CA ILE A 47 -3.13 0.86 -1.66
C ILE A 47 -2.99 2.37 -1.48
N LEU A 48 -1.77 2.83 -1.24
CA LEU A 48 -1.40 4.24 -1.25
C LEU A 48 -0.45 4.51 -2.42
N PHE A 49 -0.86 5.37 -3.34
CA PHE A 49 -0.03 5.77 -4.48
C PHE A 49 0.96 6.85 -4.04
N ILE A 50 2.26 6.56 -4.10
CA ILE A 50 3.28 7.50 -3.66
C ILE A 50 3.25 8.76 -4.51
N GLU A 51 2.95 8.71 -5.82
CA GLU A 51 3.02 9.90 -6.67
C GLU A 51 1.91 10.93 -6.38
N THR A 52 0.69 10.45 -6.07
CA THR A 52 -0.50 11.32 -5.98
C THR A 52 -1.09 11.40 -4.57
N CYS A 53 -0.60 10.57 -3.64
CA CYS A 53 -1.26 10.28 -2.36
C CYS A 53 -2.70 9.77 -2.53
N GLY A 54 -3.05 9.31 -3.74
CA GLY A 54 -4.33 8.66 -4.00
C GLY A 54 -4.42 7.34 -3.25
N VAL A 55 -5.65 6.91 -2.96
CA VAL A 55 -5.92 5.65 -2.28
C VAL A 55 -6.81 4.75 -3.12
N ALA A 56 -6.62 3.44 -3.02
CA ALA A 56 -7.44 2.44 -3.68
C ALA A 56 -7.50 1.15 -2.86
N LEU A 57 -8.32 0.20 -3.30
CA LEU A 57 -8.39 -1.15 -2.73
C LEU A 57 -8.01 -2.18 -3.80
N THR A 58 -7.24 -3.19 -3.39
CA THR A 58 -7.08 -4.45 -4.12
C THR A 58 -7.42 -5.61 -3.20
N THR A 59 -7.17 -6.84 -3.62
CA THR A 59 -7.30 -8.02 -2.77
C THR A 59 -5.95 -8.68 -2.54
N PHE A 60 -5.79 -9.38 -1.40
CA PHE A 60 -4.63 -10.22 -1.16
C PHE A 60 -4.44 -11.30 -2.24
N ASN A 61 -5.54 -11.78 -2.82
CA ASN A 61 -5.49 -12.74 -3.92
C ASN A 61 -4.89 -12.13 -5.20
N THR A 62 -5.28 -10.89 -5.55
CA THR A 62 -4.68 -10.16 -6.67
C THR A 62 -3.19 -9.97 -6.47
N LEU A 63 -2.76 -9.55 -5.28
CA LEU A 63 -1.34 -9.40 -4.95
C LEU A 63 -0.58 -10.70 -5.14
N ARG A 64 -1.10 -11.81 -4.59
CA ARG A 64 -0.50 -13.14 -4.69
C ARG A 64 -0.39 -13.61 -6.14
N ASN A 65 -1.44 -13.40 -6.94
CA ASN A 65 -1.45 -13.83 -8.34
C ASN A 65 -0.47 -13.03 -9.20
N GLN A 66 -0.26 -11.75 -8.91
CA GLN A 66 0.62 -10.88 -9.70
C GLN A 66 2.09 -10.95 -9.25
N THR A 67 2.36 -11.13 -7.96
CA THR A 67 3.72 -11.01 -7.39
C THR A 67 4.25 -12.31 -6.79
N GLY A 68 3.39 -13.32 -6.61
CA GLY A 68 3.71 -14.55 -5.86
C GLY A 68 3.74 -14.35 -4.33
N ILE A 69 3.60 -13.12 -3.84
CA ILE A 69 3.68 -12.82 -2.40
C ILE A 69 2.35 -13.15 -1.73
N SER A 70 2.39 -14.09 -0.78
CA SER A 70 1.25 -14.43 0.07
C SER A 70 1.25 -13.56 1.33
N LEU A 71 0.29 -12.64 1.44
CA LEU A 71 0.03 -11.83 2.62
C LEU A 71 -1.39 -12.09 3.13
N TYR A 72 -1.57 -12.02 4.46
CA TYR A 72 -2.85 -12.24 5.11
C TYR A 72 -2.99 -11.36 6.35
N GLY A 73 -4.24 -11.12 6.77
CA GLY A 73 -4.58 -10.40 7.99
C GLY A 73 -4.71 -8.89 7.79
N SER A 74 -5.27 -8.21 8.79
CA SER A 74 -5.60 -6.79 8.77
C SER A 74 -4.40 -5.86 9.00
N ASN A 75 -4.66 -4.55 8.92
CA ASN A 75 -3.72 -3.45 9.23
C ASN A 75 -2.46 -3.44 8.36
N LYS A 76 -2.63 -3.68 7.06
CA LYS A 76 -1.55 -3.60 6.07
C LYS A 76 -1.91 -2.59 5.00
N VAL A 77 -0.91 -1.83 4.55
CA VAL A 77 -1.06 -0.89 3.43
C VAL A 77 0.04 -1.18 2.42
N LEU A 78 -0.36 -1.33 1.15
CA LEU A 78 0.56 -1.44 0.03
C LEU A 78 0.88 -0.03 -0.47
N ILE A 79 2.09 0.44 -0.23
CA ILE A 79 2.61 1.65 -0.87
C ILE A 79 3.08 1.27 -2.27
N PHE A 80 2.53 1.94 -3.28
CA PHE A 80 2.81 1.66 -4.68
C PHE A 80 3.45 2.86 -5.36
N SER A 81 4.51 2.61 -6.14
CA SER A 81 5.05 3.57 -7.08
C SER A 81 4.90 3.05 -8.50
N LYS A 82 4.06 3.74 -9.29
CA LYS A 82 3.93 3.43 -10.71
C LYS A 82 5.20 3.81 -11.47
N THR A 83 5.82 4.92 -11.10
CA THR A 83 7.01 5.45 -11.79
C THR A 83 8.23 4.57 -11.60
N LYS A 84 8.43 4.04 -10.39
CA LYS A 84 9.55 3.14 -10.08
C LYS A 84 9.27 1.67 -10.37
N LYS A 85 8.01 1.32 -10.69
CA LYS A 85 7.55 -0.09 -10.75
C LYS A 85 7.94 -0.83 -9.48
N SER A 86 7.56 -0.29 -8.33
CA SER A 86 7.93 -0.87 -7.04
C SER A 86 6.78 -0.78 -6.07
N PHE A 87 6.76 -1.69 -5.10
CA PHE A 87 5.83 -1.63 -3.99
C PHE A 87 6.49 -1.99 -2.67
N GLN A 88 5.92 -1.48 -1.59
CA GLN A 88 6.31 -1.82 -0.23
C GLN A 88 5.05 -2.10 0.55
N VAL A 89 5.06 -3.12 1.40
CA VAL A 89 3.96 -3.35 2.34
C VAL A 89 4.37 -2.87 3.71
N LEU A 90 3.56 -1.98 4.26
CA LEU A 90 3.66 -1.55 5.64
C LEU A 90 2.76 -2.40 6.53
N TYR A 91 3.27 -2.66 7.73
CA TYR A 91 2.57 -3.30 8.82
C TYR A 91 2.33 -2.22 9.85
N GLU A 92 1.06 -1.83 10.06
CA GLU A 92 0.76 -0.95 11.18
C GLU A 92 0.83 -1.79 12.46
N LEU A 93 1.84 -1.52 13.29
CA LEU A 93 1.92 -2.08 14.64
C LEU A 93 0.77 -1.46 15.44
N LYS A 94 -0.13 -2.32 15.94
CA LYS A 94 -1.19 -1.92 16.88
C LYS A 94 -0.60 -1.28 18.14
#